data_AF-A0A7Y5QAP6-F1
#
_entry.id   AF-A0A7Y5QAP6-F1
#
_cell.length_a   1.000
_cell.length_b   1.000
_cell.length_c   1.000
_cell.angle_alpha   90.00
_cell.angle_beta   90.00
_cell.angle_gamma   90.00
#
_symmetry.space_group_name_H-M   'P 1'
#
loop_
_entity.id
_entity.type
_entity.pdbx_description
1 polymer ?
#
loop_
_entity_poly.entity_id
_entity_poly.type
_entity_poly.pdbx_seq_one_letter_code
_entity_poly.pdbx_strand_id
1 'polypeptide(L)'
;MNRLMLEFADYTQGEETMYDVIVIGAGAVGSATAYAAARSGARVLLLEQFEIDHGRGSSHGASRILRHAYDHPVYVAMARDSFLAWADLESESGELGHLQNEYGHILYGLPSVDGSGSKVGVHGGKPIDPQSPDRLPDPEVIAAMTRFSERVFPTASQHKPSRVCLYTNTPDEYFMIDLYPEHRHVVIASCCSGHGIKFSSVLGQTIAHLALTGEPLRDLSLFTLARFSAEAE
;
A
#
# COMPACT_ATOMS: atom_id res chain seq x y z
N MET A 1 -22.32 -7.39 15.50
CA MET A 1 -21.27 -7.73 14.51
C MET A 1 -21.79 -7.35 13.14
N ASN A 2 -21.44 -6.16 12.65
CA ASN A 2 -21.72 -5.78 11.27
C ASN A 2 -20.67 -6.44 10.38
N ARG A 3 -21.05 -7.52 9.69
CA ARG A 3 -20.27 -8.02 8.54
C ARG A 3 -20.25 -6.89 7.52
N LEU A 4 -19.06 -6.39 7.17
CA LEU A 4 -18.86 -5.69 5.90
C LEU A 4 -19.26 -6.66 4.79
N MET A 5 -20.48 -6.54 4.26
CA MET A 5 -20.84 -7.17 3.00
C MET A 5 -20.25 -6.32 1.90
N LEU A 6 -19.25 -6.87 1.20
CA LEU A 6 -18.85 -6.38 -0.10
C LEU A 6 -19.93 -6.86 -1.10
N GLU A 7 -20.90 -6.01 -1.37
CA GLU A 7 -21.86 -6.26 -2.46
C GLU A 7 -21.22 -5.85 -3.79
N PHE A 8 -21.05 -6.82 -4.68
CA PHE A 8 -20.67 -6.57 -6.06
C PHE A 8 -21.93 -6.18 -6.82
N ALA A 9 -22.12 -4.89 -7.06
CA ALA A 9 -23.28 -4.40 -7.78
C ALA A 9 -23.14 -4.71 -9.28
N ASP A 10 -24.07 -5.51 -9.81
CA ASP A 10 -24.28 -5.67 -11.25
C ASP A 10 -25.00 -4.40 -11.75
N TYR A 11 -24.29 -3.54 -12.46
CA TYR A 11 -24.75 -2.19 -12.84
C TYR A 11 -25.72 -2.24 -14.04
N THR A 12 -26.80 -3.02 -13.92
CA THR A 12 -27.87 -3.10 -14.91
C THR A 12 -29.09 -2.34 -14.41
N GLN A 13 -29.19 -1.06 -14.80
CA GLN A 13 -30.35 -0.15 -14.78
C GLN A 13 -31.21 -0.04 -13.49
N GLY A 14 -31.33 1.17 -12.93
CA GLY A 14 -32.61 1.59 -12.33
C GLY A 14 -32.60 2.68 -11.26
N GLU A 15 -31.61 2.74 -10.37
CA GLU A 15 -31.63 3.71 -9.25
C GLU A 15 -30.30 4.47 -9.14
N GLU A 16 -30.38 5.81 -9.19
CA GLU A 16 -29.27 6.69 -8.86
C GLU A 16 -28.90 6.48 -7.37
N THR A 17 -27.88 5.67 -7.14
CA THR A 17 -27.35 5.45 -5.79
C THR A 17 -26.34 6.54 -5.48
N MET A 18 -26.65 7.40 -4.51
CA MET A 18 -25.72 8.43 -4.02
C MET A 18 -24.69 7.80 -3.07
N TYR A 19 -23.42 8.12 -3.29
CA TYR A 19 -22.31 7.74 -2.42
C TYR A 19 -21.66 8.98 -1.81
N ASP A 20 -21.19 8.86 -0.58
CA ASP A 20 -20.48 9.94 0.11
C ASP A 20 -19.00 9.96 -0.33
N VAL A 21 -18.43 8.79 -0.62
CA VAL A 21 -17.05 8.64 -1.13
C VAL A 21 -17.01 7.58 -2.23
N ILE A 22 -16.31 7.89 -3.32
CA ILE A 22 -15.96 6.92 -4.37
C ILE A 22 -14.44 6.75 -4.34
N VAL A 23 -13.97 5.52 -4.17
CA VAL A 23 -12.55 5.16 -4.21
C VAL A 23 -12.27 4.42 -5.51
N ILE A 24 -11.30 4.91 -6.29
CA ILE A 24 -10.87 4.29 -7.54
C ILE A 24 -9.52 3.59 -7.31
N GLY A 25 -9.51 2.28 -7.50
CA GLY A 25 -8.38 1.36 -7.27
C GLY A 25 -8.49 0.62 -5.93
N ALA A 26 -8.61 -0.71 -5.97
CA ALA A 26 -8.71 -1.58 -4.79
C ALA A 26 -7.36 -2.15 -4.32
N GLY A 27 -6.26 -1.48 -4.65
CA GLY A 27 -4.95 -1.77 -4.05
C GLY A 27 -4.93 -1.55 -2.53
N ALA A 28 -3.81 -1.85 -1.87
CA ALA A 28 -3.73 -1.80 -0.40
C ALA A 28 -4.18 -0.45 0.20
N VAL A 29 -3.78 0.68 -0.40
CA VAL A 29 -4.16 2.02 0.07
C VAL A 29 -5.63 2.33 -0.23
N GLY A 30 -6.13 1.98 -1.41
CA GLY A 30 -7.53 2.23 -1.79
C GLY A 30 -8.51 1.39 -0.98
N SER A 31 -8.23 0.10 -0.80
CA SER A 31 -9.02 -0.78 0.08
C SER A 31 -9.02 -0.29 1.53
N ALA A 32 -7.87 0.16 2.05
CA ALA A 32 -7.80 0.75 3.39
C ALA A 32 -8.57 2.09 3.49
N THR A 33 -8.57 2.90 2.43
CA THR A 33 -9.36 4.13 2.34
C THR A 33 -10.85 3.84 2.37
N ALA A 34 -11.31 2.90 1.54
CA ALA A 34 -12.70 2.49 1.49
C ALA A 34 -13.18 1.92 2.84
N TYR A 35 -12.35 1.07 3.47
CA TYR A 35 -12.60 0.54 4.81
C TYR A 35 -12.71 1.67 5.86
N ALA A 36 -11.77 2.62 5.87
CA ALA A 36 -11.80 3.73 6.83
C ALA A 36 -13.02 4.64 6.65
N ALA A 37 -13.40 4.96 5.42
CA ALA A 37 -14.60 5.75 5.13
C ALA A 37 -15.89 4.99 5.50
N ALA A 38 -15.98 3.69 5.19
CA ALA A 38 -17.14 2.89 5.58
C ALA A 38 -17.27 2.80 7.12
N ARG A 39 -16.14 2.71 7.82
CA ARG A 39 -16.08 2.68 9.29
C ARG A 39 -16.53 3.99 9.94
N SER A 40 -16.42 5.13 9.25
CA SER A 40 -17.00 6.40 9.71
C SER A 40 -18.49 6.54 9.41
N GLY A 41 -19.13 5.50 8.86
CA GLY A 41 -20.55 5.49 8.51
C GLY A 41 -20.87 6.04 7.12
N ALA A 42 -19.85 6.33 6.30
CA ALA A 42 -20.06 6.81 4.93
C ALA A 42 -20.53 5.68 4.01
N ARG A 43 -21.38 6.02 3.04
CA ARG A 43 -21.72 5.14 1.92
C ARG A 43 -20.59 5.21 0.90
N VAL A 44 -19.87 4.10 0.73
CA VAL A 44 -18.65 4.04 -0.08
C VAL A 44 -18.85 3.15 -1.30
N LEU A 45 -18.40 3.62 -2.45
CA LEU A 45 -18.22 2.81 -3.65
C LEU A 45 -16.71 2.58 -3.87
N LEU A 46 -16.28 1.32 -3.92
CA LEU A 46 -14.92 0.94 -4.28
C LEU A 46 -14.92 0.36 -5.70
N LEU A 47 -14.17 0.99 -6.61
CA LEU A 47 -14.05 0.57 -8.00
C LEU A 47 -12.67 -0.02 -8.25
N GLU A 48 -12.63 -1.18 -8.89
CA GLU A 48 -11.40 -1.81 -9.38
C GLU A 48 -11.59 -2.17 -10.85
N GLN A 49 -10.55 -1.95 -11.65
CA GLN A 49 -10.58 -2.26 -13.08
C GLN A 49 -10.56 -3.77 -13.33
N PHE A 50 -9.95 -4.53 -12.42
CA PHE A 50 -9.78 -5.98 -12.51
C PHE A 50 -10.56 -6.74 -11.43
N GLU A 51 -10.36 -8.05 -11.35
CA GLU A 51 -10.83 -8.86 -10.23
C GLU A 51 -10.09 -8.52 -8.93
N ILE A 52 -10.76 -8.67 -7.79
CA ILE A 52 -10.11 -8.54 -6.48
C ILE A 52 -9.00 -9.58 -6.35
N ASP A 53 -7.87 -9.18 -5.76
CA ASP A 53 -6.65 -10.01 -5.59
C ASP A 53 -5.91 -10.36 -6.88
N HIS A 54 -6.17 -9.63 -7.98
CA HIS A 54 -5.41 -9.80 -9.22
C HIS A 54 -3.90 -9.54 -9.06
N GLY A 55 -3.09 -10.29 -9.81
CA GLY A 55 -1.62 -10.15 -9.81
C GLY A 55 -1.06 -8.97 -10.63
N ARG A 56 -1.89 -7.99 -11.02
CA ARG A 56 -1.43 -6.84 -11.86
C ARG A 56 -1.00 -5.62 -11.03
N GLY A 57 -1.27 -5.58 -9.73
CA GLY A 57 -0.76 -4.52 -8.85
C GLY A 57 0.67 -4.78 -8.37
N SER A 58 1.14 -3.95 -7.42
CA SER A 58 2.31 -4.22 -6.57
C SER A 58 1.92 -4.67 -5.15
N SER A 59 0.62 -4.63 -4.85
CA SER A 59 0.05 -4.98 -3.56
C SER A 59 -0.14 -6.49 -3.37
N HIS A 60 0.29 -7.34 -4.30
CA HIS A 60 0.06 -8.78 -4.29
C HIS A 60 1.19 -9.60 -3.61
N GLY A 61 0.85 -10.78 -3.11
CA GLY A 61 1.77 -11.76 -2.51
C GLY A 61 1.67 -11.88 -0.99
N ALA A 62 2.26 -12.92 -0.41
CA ALA A 62 2.01 -13.33 0.97
C ALA A 62 2.70 -12.49 2.07
N SER A 63 3.84 -11.83 1.78
CA SER A 63 4.63 -11.14 2.81
C SER A 63 4.97 -9.68 2.48
N ARG A 64 4.90 -8.81 3.49
CA ARG A 64 5.23 -7.38 3.41
C ARG A 64 6.21 -6.99 4.50
N ILE A 65 6.97 -5.91 4.24
CA ILE A 65 7.96 -5.39 5.18
C ILE A 65 7.37 -4.17 5.87
N LEU A 66 7.13 -4.31 7.18
CA LEU A 66 6.89 -3.18 8.08
C LEU A 66 8.23 -2.80 8.71
N ARG A 67 8.58 -1.51 8.67
CA ARG A 67 9.81 -0.98 9.31
C ARG A 67 9.54 0.41 9.85
N HIS A 68 10.14 0.73 11.00
CA HIS A 68 10.12 2.09 11.55
C HIS A 68 11.22 2.99 10.98
N ALA A 69 12.30 2.40 10.45
CA ALA A 69 13.47 3.15 9.99
C ALA A 69 13.18 3.89 8.68
N TYR A 70 13.24 5.22 8.76
CA TYR A 70 13.14 6.20 7.68
C TYR A 70 14.08 7.38 7.94
N ASP A 71 14.46 8.07 6.88
CA ASP A 71 15.32 9.26 6.87
C ASP A 71 14.57 10.56 7.20
N HIS A 72 13.25 10.59 7.05
CA HIS A 72 12.42 11.76 7.34
C HIS A 72 11.49 11.55 8.57
N PRO A 73 11.39 12.53 9.50
CA PRO A 73 10.60 12.39 10.73
C PRO A 73 9.10 12.17 10.48
N VAL A 74 8.53 12.75 9.43
CA VAL A 74 7.11 12.51 9.03
C VAL A 74 6.88 11.03 8.74
N TYR A 75 7.79 10.38 8.02
CA TYR A 75 7.68 8.94 7.75
C TYR A 75 7.88 8.09 9.00
N VAL A 76 8.79 8.48 9.90
CA VAL A 76 8.97 7.77 11.18
C VAL A 76 7.70 7.83 12.02
N ALA A 77 7.07 9.01 12.11
CA ALA A 77 5.80 9.17 12.82
C ALA A 77 4.67 8.35 12.18
N MET A 78 4.51 8.43 10.85
CA MET A 78 3.52 7.63 10.13
C MET A 78 3.78 6.13 10.26
N ALA A 79 5.05 5.69 10.28
CA ALA A 79 5.38 4.29 10.44
C ALA A 79 4.94 3.80 11.82
N ARG A 80 5.27 4.55 12.89
CA ARG A 80 4.78 4.25 14.25
C ARG A 80 3.25 4.13 14.27
N ASP A 81 2.53 5.10 13.72
CA ASP A 81 1.07 5.09 13.70
C ASP A 81 0.51 3.92 12.87
N SER A 82 1.22 3.50 11.82
CA SER A 82 0.80 2.37 10.98
C SER A 82 0.83 1.05 11.74
N PHE A 83 1.83 0.82 12.59
CA PHE A 83 1.88 -0.37 13.45
C PHE A 83 0.69 -0.44 14.40
N LEU A 84 0.28 0.69 14.98
CA LEU A 84 -0.91 0.76 15.84
C LEU A 84 -2.18 0.46 15.04
N ALA A 85 -2.34 1.10 13.88
CA ALA A 85 -3.52 0.90 13.03
C ALA A 85 -3.62 -0.54 12.46
N TRP A 86 -2.48 -1.19 12.21
CA TRP A 86 -2.45 -2.61 11.85
C TRP A 86 -2.85 -3.51 13.02
N ALA A 87 -2.37 -3.24 14.23
CA ALA A 87 -2.77 -3.99 15.42
C ALA A 87 -4.28 -3.85 15.72
N ASP A 88 -4.86 -2.67 15.52
CA ASP A 88 -6.31 -2.45 15.64
C ASP A 88 -7.08 -3.30 14.61
N LEU A 89 -6.63 -3.31 13.34
CA LEU A 89 -7.25 -4.11 12.29
C LEU A 89 -7.16 -5.62 12.56
N GLU A 90 -6.04 -6.10 13.10
CA GLU A 90 -5.88 -7.50 13.53
C GLU A 90 -6.85 -7.86 14.64
N SER A 91 -6.97 -6.99 15.65
CA SER A 91 -7.90 -7.20 16.76
C SER A 91 -9.35 -7.27 16.30
N GLU A 92 -9.72 -6.50 15.27
CA GLU A 92 -11.10 -6.45 14.75
C GLU A 92 -11.43 -7.57 13.77
N SER A 93 -10.47 -7.94 12.91
CA SER A 93 -10.64 -9.00 11.93
C SER A 93 -10.55 -10.40 12.56
N GLY A 94 -9.83 -10.53 13.67
CA GLY A 94 -9.48 -11.83 14.25
C GLY A 94 -8.40 -12.57 13.45
N GLU A 95 -7.82 -11.93 12.43
CA GLU A 95 -6.73 -12.45 11.61
C GLU A 95 -5.39 -11.91 12.11
N LEU A 96 -4.40 -12.78 12.28
CA LEU A 96 -3.07 -12.39 12.74
C LEU A 96 -2.20 -11.94 11.55
N GLY A 97 -1.97 -10.63 11.41
CA GLY A 97 -1.04 -10.05 10.45
C GLY A 97 0.41 -9.96 10.97
N HIS A 98 0.59 -9.66 12.26
CA HIS A 98 1.86 -9.70 12.97
C HIS A 98 2.04 -11.06 13.65
N LEU A 99 3.18 -11.70 13.39
CA LEU A 99 3.59 -12.86 14.16
C LEU A 99 4.04 -12.40 15.55
N GLN A 100 3.37 -12.89 16.59
CA GLN A 100 3.75 -12.71 17.98
C GLN A 100 4.37 -13.99 18.54
N ASN A 101 5.28 -13.87 19.52
CA ASN A 101 5.73 -15.02 20.30
C ASN A 101 4.69 -15.44 21.35
N GLU A 102 4.95 -16.54 22.07
CA GLU A 102 4.10 -17.05 23.15
C GLU A 102 3.91 -16.07 24.33
N TYR A 103 4.66 -14.97 24.35
CA TYR A 103 4.58 -13.91 25.37
C TYR A 103 3.80 -12.67 24.91
N GLY A 104 3.25 -12.69 23.68
CA GLY A 104 2.51 -11.55 23.13
C GLY A 104 3.39 -10.41 22.60
N HIS A 105 4.69 -10.65 22.36
CA HIS A 105 5.58 -9.67 21.77
C HIS A 105 5.66 -9.84 20.24
N ILE A 106 5.64 -8.72 19.51
CA ILE A 106 5.86 -8.70 18.06
C ILE A 106 7.25 -9.25 17.76
N LEU A 107 7.31 -10.29 16.93
CA LEU A 107 8.56 -10.81 16.40
C LEU A 107 8.95 -9.99 15.17
N TYR A 108 10.14 -9.39 15.18
CA TYR A 108 10.70 -8.70 14.03
C TYR A 108 11.57 -9.66 13.20
N GLY A 109 11.25 -9.78 11.91
CA GLY A 109 11.98 -10.60 10.94
C GLY A 109 11.21 -10.71 9.62
N LEU A 110 11.79 -11.36 8.62
CA LEU A 110 11.09 -11.74 7.39
C LEU A 110 10.72 -13.22 7.51
N PRO A 111 9.57 -13.56 8.14
CA PRO A 111 9.22 -14.94 8.37
C PRO A 111 9.01 -15.66 7.04
N SER A 112 9.37 -16.95 7.01
CA SER A 112 9.00 -17.83 5.92
C SER A 112 7.51 -18.16 6.02
N VAL A 113 6.66 -17.38 5.34
CA VAL A 113 5.22 -17.63 5.25
C VAL A 113 4.98 -18.83 4.32
N ASP A 114 4.26 -19.85 4.77
CA ASP A 114 3.93 -21.07 3.98
C ASP A 114 5.14 -21.73 3.30
N GLY A 115 6.27 -21.76 4.00
CA GLY A 115 7.50 -22.31 3.45
C GLY A 115 8.06 -21.51 2.27
N SER A 116 7.71 -20.23 2.11
CA SER A 116 8.25 -19.36 1.04
C SER A 116 9.71 -18.95 1.22
N GLY A 117 10.31 -19.19 2.40
CA GLY A 117 11.69 -18.80 2.71
C GLY A 117 11.82 -17.30 3.01
N SER A 118 13.07 -16.82 3.05
CA SER A 118 13.36 -15.41 3.28
C SER A 118 13.19 -14.60 1.99
N LYS A 119 12.40 -13.54 2.04
CA LYS A 119 12.23 -12.63 0.90
C LYS A 119 13.44 -11.72 0.77
N VAL A 120 14.08 -11.74 -0.40
CA VAL A 120 15.11 -10.79 -0.80
C VAL A 120 14.58 -10.00 -1.99
N GLY A 121 14.84 -8.70 -2.03
CA GLY A 121 14.38 -7.83 -3.11
C GLY A 121 15.34 -6.69 -3.33
N VAL A 122 15.42 -6.23 -4.57
CA VAL A 122 16.12 -5.00 -4.95
C VAL A 122 15.10 -3.86 -4.92
N HIS A 123 15.45 -2.76 -4.26
CA HIS A 123 14.67 -1.53 -4.33
C HIS A 123 15.11 -0.74 -5.56
N GLY A 124 14.16 -0.41 -6.44
CA GLY A 124 14.40 0.22 -7.73
C GLY A 124 14.25 -0.76 -8.89
N GLY A 125 14.49 -0.28 -10.10
CA GLY A 125 14.31 -1.05 -11.33
C GLY A 125 14.47 -0.20 -12.57
N LYS A 126 14.37 -0.83 -13.73
CA LYS A 126 14.34 -0.15 -15.02
C LYS A 126 12.96 0.52 -15.20
N PRO A 127 12.86 1.68 -15.88
CA PRO A 127 11.57 2.22 -16.30
C PRO A 127 10.80 1.19 -17.13
N ILE A 128 9.49 1.13 -16.93
CA ILE A 128 8.59 0.24 -17.65
C ILE A 128 7.37 1.00 -18.17
N ASP A 129 6.79 0.54 -19.28
CA ASP A 129 5.51 1.04 -19.74
C ASP A 129 4.39 0.47 -18.85
N PRO A 130 3.57 1.29 -18.17
CA PRO A 130 2.46 0.80 -17.36
C PRO A 130 1.37 0.09 -18.18
N GLN A 131 1.26 0.37 -19.48
CA GLN A 131 0.32 -0.30 -20.40
C GLN A 131 0.88 -1.63 -20.93
N SER A 132 2.19 -1.84 -20.85
CA SER A 132 2.85 -3.07 -21.30
C SER A 132 4.02 -3.45 -20.36
N PRO A 133 3.73 -3.78 -19.08
CA PRO A 133 4.79 -4.03 -18.11
C PRO A 133 5.44 -5.40 -18.37
N ASP A 134 6.73 -5.41 -18.70
CA ASP A 134 7.52 -6.65 -18.66
C ASP A 134 7.71 -7.10 -17.21
N ARG A 135 7.14 -8.26 -16.88
CA ARG A 135 7.20 -8.86 -15.54
C ARG A 135 8.09 -10.09 -15.48
N LEU A 136 8.90 -10.33 -16.51
CA LEU A 136 9.87 -11.40 -16.52
C LEU A 136 11.03 -11.03 -15.59
N PRO A 137 11.34 -11.84 -14.56
CA PRO A 137 12.50 -11.61 -13.72
C PRO A 137 13.79 -11.61 -14.53
N ASP A 138 14.56 -10.54 -14.42
CA ASP A 138 15.87 -10.40 -15.08
C ASP A 138 16.87 -11.43 -14.52
N PRO A 139 17.41 -12.36 -15.35
CA PRO A 139 18.35 -13.38 -14.90
C PRO A 139 19.60 -12.82 -14.23
N GLU A 140 20.09 -11.65 -14.64
CA GLU A 140 21.27 -11.02 -14.04
C GLU A 140 20.98 -10.51 -12.63
N VAL A 141 19.78 -9.95 -12.43
CA VAL A 141 19.31 -9.50 -11.11
C VAL A 141 19.11 -10.70 -10.18
N ILE A 142 18.52 -11.79 -10.69
CA ILE A 142 18.40 -13.05 -9.92
C ILE A 142 19.78 -13.54 -9.49
N ALA A 143 20.73 -13.62 -10.42
CA ALA A 143 22.08 -14.11 -10.11
C ALA A 143 22.79 -13.21 -9.08
N ALA A 144 22.61 -11.88 -9.16
CA ALA A 144 23.15 -10.95 -8.18
C ALA A 144 22.53 -11.14 -6.78
N MET A 145 21.21 -11.31 -6.71
CA MET A 145 20.51 -11.59 -5.45
C MET A 145 20.92 -12.93 -4.85
N THR A 146 21.07 -13.98 -5.67
CA THR A 146 21.53 -15.29 -5.21
C THR A 146 22.93 -15.21 -4.61
N ARG A 147 23.88 -14.55 -5.30
CA ARG A 147 25.24 -14.34 -4.76
C ARG A 147 25.22 -13.56 -3.44
N PHE A 148 24.36 -12.55 -3.33
CA PHE A 148 24.18 -11.83 -2.07
C PHE A 148 23.65 -12.74 -0.97
N SER A 149 22.62 -13.53 -1.24
CA SER A 149 22.02 -14.46 -0.29
C SER A 149 22.97 -15.56 0.15
N GLU A 150 23.77 -16.14 -0.75
CA GLU A 150 24.78 -17.14 -0.39
C GLU A 150 25.84 -16.57 0.55
N ARG A 151 26.22 -15.31 0.36
CA ARG A 151 27.20 -14.63 1.20
C ARG A 151 26.64 -14.28 2.59
N VAL A 152 25.40 -13.81 2.67
CA VAL A 152 24.80 -13.27 3.92
C VAL A 152 24.03 -14.34 4.69
N PHE A 153 23.41 -15.29 3.99
CA PHE A 153 22.56 -16.34 4.53
C PHE A 153 22.96 -17.73 3.99
N PRO A 154 24.20 -18.21 4.24
CA PRO A 154 24.74 -19.40 3.59
C PRO A 154 23.94 -20.68 3.83
N THR A 155 23.18 -20.77 4.93
CA THR A 155 22.30 -21.91 5.26
C THR A 155 20.85 -21.72 4.81
N ALA A 156 20.50 -20.57 4.24
CA ALA A 156 19.14 -20.20 3.81
C ALA A 156 19.12 -19.47 2.46
N SER A 157 20.04 -19.83 1.54
CA SER A 157 20.25 -19.15 0.25
C SER A 157 19.58 -19.84 -0.95
N GLN A 158 18.93 -20.98 -0.75
CA GLN A 158 18.29 -21.71 -1.84
C GLN A 158 17.27 -20.82 -2.56
N HIS A 159 17.53 -20.55 -3.84
CA HIS A 159 16.64 -19.76 -4.68
C HIS A 159 15.29 -20.45 -4.86
N LYS A 160 14.23 -19.66 -4.70
CA LYS A 160 12.81 -20.00 -4.88
C LYS A 160 12.26 -19.12 -6.01
N PRO A 161 10.96 -19.13 -6.35
CA PRO A 161 10.47 -18.30 -7.45
C PRO A 161 10.75 -16.80 -7.27
N SER A 162 11.24 -16.16 -8.32
CA SER A 162 11.35 -14.69 -8.40
C SER A 162 10.11 -14.07 -9.03
N ARG A 163 9.84 -12.82 -8.68
CA ARG A 163 8.72 -12.00 -9.21
C ARG A 163 9.20 -10.58 -9.43
N VAL A 164 8.65 -9.92 -10.45
CA VAL A 164 8.83 -8.49 -10.69
C VAL A 164 7.69 -7.73 -10.00
N CYS A 165 8.05 -6.66 -9.28
CA CYS A 165 7.11 -5.73 -8.65
C CYS A 165 7.17 -4.38 -9.37
N LEU A 166 6.05 -3.65 -9.40
CA LEU A 166 5.98 -2.35 -10.07
C LEU A 166 5.93 -1.22 -9.05
N TYR A 167 6.71 -0.17 -9.29
CA TYR A 167 6.61 1.07 -8.55
C TYR A 167 6.13 2.19 -9.46
N THR A 168 5.24 3.02 -8.95
CA THR A 168 5.04 4.38 -9.43
C THR A 168 5.80 5.27 -8.45
N ASN A 169 6.75 6.06 -8.97
CA ASN A 169 7.64 6.89 -8.16
C ASN A 169 7.42 8.35 -8.49
N THR A 170 7.48 9.21 -7.47
CA THR A 170 7.79 10.63 -7.67
C THR A 170 9.31 10.82 -7.81
N PRO A 171 9.79 11.94 -8.38
CA PRO A 171 11.23 12.23 -8.46
C PRO A 171 11.93 12.27 -7.10
N ASP A 172 11.22 12.67 -6.05
CA ASP A 172 11.72 12.79 -4.67
C ASP A 172 11.43 11.54 -3.81
N GLU A 173 10.86 10.49 -4.39
CA GLU A 173 10.47 9.24 -3.71
C GLU A 173 9.49 9.39 -2.52
N TYR A 174 8.89 10.57 -2.34
CA TYR A 174 7.85 10.83 -1.37
C TYR A 174 6.46 10.49 -1.90
N PHE A 175 5.47 10.41 -0.99
CA PHE A 175 4.09 10.20 -1.41
C PHE A 175 3.53 11.43 -2.08
N MET A 176 2.52 11.26 -2.92
CA MET A 176 1.73 12.37 -3.43
C MET A 176 0.27 12.18 -2.99
N ILE A 177 -0.17 13.09 -2.12
CA ILE A 177 -1.49 13.08 -1.48
C ILE A 177 -1.96 14.52 -1.42
N ASP A 178 -2.99 14.87 -2.17
CA ASP A 178 -3.51 16.24 -2.22
C ASP A 178 -4.95 16.30 -2.73
N LEU A 179 -5.61 17.44 -2.53
CA LEU A 179 -6.82 17.78 -3.25
C LEU A 179 -6.47 18.21 -4.68
N TYR A 180 -7.25 17.79 -5.66
CA TYR A 180 -7.06 18.25 -7.02
C TYR A 180 -7.37 19.76 -7.11
N PRO A 181 -6.47 20.59 -7.66
CA PRO A 181 -6.62 22.05 -7.62
C PRO A 181 -7.94 22.56 -8.22
N GLU A 182 -8.38 21.98 -9.34
CA GLU A 182 -9.61 22.39 -10.05
C GLU A 182 -10.87 21.72 -9.50
N HIS A 183 -10.73 20.60 -8.80
CA HIS A 183 -11.84 19.80 -8.26
C HIS A 183 -11.54 19.39 -6.83
N ARG A 184 -11.87 20.26 -5.87
CA ARG A 184 -11.67 20.05 -4.43
C ARG A 184 -12.43 18.85 -3.84
N HIS A 185 -13.34 18.24 -4.60
CA HIS A 185 -14.02 16.98 -4.26
C HIS A 185 -13.25 15.74 -4.74
N VAL A 186 -12.09 15.91 -5.38
CA VAL A 186 -11.21 14.85 -5.84
C VAL A 186 -9.95 14.87 -5.00
N VAL A 187 -9.66 13.76 -4.33
CA VAL A 187 -8.38 13.51 -3.67
C VAL A 187 -7.51 12.67 -4.61
N ILE A 188 -6.28 13.13 -4.86
CA ILE A 188 -5.26 12.34 -5.55
C ILE A 188 -4.36 11.72 -4.50
N ALA A 189 -4.25 10.38 -4.51
CA ALA A 189 -3.40 9.62 -3.60
C ALA A 189 -2.61 8.55 -4.36
N SER A 190 -1.44 8.96 -4.84
CA SER A 190 -0.42 8.21 -5.60
C SER A 190 0.64 9.25 -5.96
N CYS A 191 1.93 9.01 -6.10
CA CYS A 191 2.71 7.77 -6.08
C CYS A 191 3.07 7.31 -4.66
N CYS A 192 3.42 6.03 -4.50
CA CYS A 192 3.82 5.42 -3.22
C CYS A 192 5.30 5.01 -3.17
N SER A 193 6.04 5.26 -4.25
CA SER A 193 7.50 5.14 -4.38
C SER A 193 8.10 3.83 -3.83
N GLY A 194 7.36 2.74 -4.00
CA GLY A 194 7.79 1.39 -3.59
C GLY A 194 7.72 1.07 -2.10
N HIS A 195 7.19 1.96 -1.26
CA HIS A 195 7.13 1.75 0.19
C HIS A 195 5.76 1.99 0.84
N GLY A 196 4.73 2.36 0.06
CA GLY A 196 3.40 2.73 0.57
C GLY A 196 2.61 1.64 1.32
N ILE A 197 2.82 0.36 1.04
CA ILE A 197 1.98 -0.71 1.62
C ILE A 197 2.01 -0.78 3.14
N LYS A 198 3.16 -0.50 3.77
CA LYS A 198 3.24 -0.52 5.23
C LYS A 198 2.47 0.61 5.89
N PHE A 199 2.23 1.67 5.14
CA PHE A 199 1.45 2.83 5.55
C PHE A 199 -0.01 2.75 5.14
N SER A 200 -0.46 1.68 4.47
CA SER A 200 -1.81 1.66 3.90
C SER A 200 -2.90 1.85 4.96
N SER A 201 -2.71 1.36 6.19
CA SER A 201 -3.62 1.58 7.31
C SER A 201 -3.78 3.07 7.64
N VAL A 202 -2.67 3.77 7.86
CA VAL A 202 -2.64 5.22 8.15
C VAL A 202 -3.04 6.07 6.94
N LEU A 203 -2.58 5.71 5.75
CA LEU A 203 -2.94 6.38 4.51
C LEU A 203 -4.45 6.27 4.25
N GLY A 204 -5.02 5.09 4.46
CA GLY A 204 -6.46 4.86 4.33
C GLY A 204 -7.27 5.80 5.21
N GLN A 205 -6.93 5.89 6.51
CA GLN A 205 -7.57 6.82 7.45
C GLN A 205 -7.41 8.29 7.02
N THR A 206 -6.21 8.65 6.56
CA THR A 206 -5.86 10.02 6.19
C THR A 206 -6.60 10.47 4.92
N ILE A 207 -6.62 9.63 3.89
CA ILE A 207 -7.29 9.88 2.62
C ILE A 207 -8.81 9.89 2.81
N ALA A 208 -9.36 8.94 3.58
CA ALA A 208 -10.79 8.91 3.87
C ALA A 208 -11.24 10.17 4.62
N HIS A 209 -10.49 10.59 5.63
CA HIS A 209 -10.79 11.82 6.36
C HIS A 209 -10.74 13.04 5.42
N LEU A 210 -9.67 13.17 4.63
CA LEU A 210 -9.52 14.27 3.68
C LEU A 210 -10.68 14.32 2.66
N ALA A 211 -11.10 13.16 2.13
CA ALA A 211 -12.21 13.07 1.20
C ALA A 211 -13.56 13.47 1.82
N LEU A 212 -13.77 13.15 3.09
CA LEU A 212 -15.02 13.43 3.81
C LEU A 212 -15.10 14.86 4.36
N THR A 213 -13.97 15.45 4.78
CA THR A 213 -13.95 16.74 5.49
C THR A 213 -13.36 17.87 4.67
N GLY A 214 -12.57 17.56 3.65
CA GLY A 214 -11.76 18.55 2.91
C GLY A 214 -10.53 19.04 3.68
N GLU A 215 -10.28 18.53 4.88
CA GLU A 215 -9.17 18.92 5.76
C GLU A 215 -8.25 17.73 6.05
N PRO A 216 -6.94 17.94 6.20
CA PRO A 216 -6.01 16.84 6.41
C PRO A 216 -6.03 16.37 7.88
N LEU A 217 -6.12 15.04 8.06
CA LEU A 217 -6.06 14.41 9.41
C LEU A 217 -4.70 14.60 10.10
N ARG A 218 -3.64 14.83 9.33
CA ARG A 218 -2.24 14.96 9.75
C ARG A 218 -1.50 15.88 8.79
N ASP A 219 -0.32 16.34 9.15
CA ASP A 219 0.50 17.16 8.25
C ASP A 219 0.82 16.41 6.94
N LEU A 220 0.37 16.98 5.83
CA LEU A 220 0.59 16.49 4.47
C LEU A 220 1.56 17.37 3.67
N SER A 221 2.18 18.39 4.26
CA SER A 221 3.04 19.36 3.57
C SER A 221 4.08 18.69 2.67
N LEU A 222 4.71 17.62 3.16
CA LEU A 222 5.68 16.80 2.44
C LEU A 222 5.13 16.11 1.17
N PHE A 223 3.82 15.89 1.10
CA PHE A 223 3.15 15.09 0.08
C PHE A 223 2.27 15.90 -0.89
N THR A 224 2.15 17.20 -0.68
CA THR A 224 1.34 18.09 -1.55
C THR A 224 1.90 18.20 -2.96
N LEU A 225 1.05 18.47 -3.94
CA LEU A 225 1.42 18.72 -5.34
C LEU A 225 2.30 19.97 -5.48
N ALA A 226 2.08 20.96 -4.61
CA ALA A 226 2.77 22.24 -4.63
C ALA A 226 4.31 22.13 -4.59
N ARG A 227 4.85 21.03 -4.03
CA ARG A 227 6.30 20.80 -3.98
C ARG A 227 6.95 20.60 -5.35
N PHE A 228 6.17 20.22 -6.38
CA PHE A 228 6.66 20.08 -7.76
C PHE A 228 6.50 21.36 -8.59
N SER A 229 5.79 22.36 -8.07
CA SER A 229 5.53 23.61 -8.80
C SER A 229 6.72 24.58 -8.78
N ALA A 230 7.81 24.26 -8.09
CA ALA A 230 8.96 25.15 -7.89
C ALA A 230 10.11 24.99 -8.91
N GLU A 231 9.96 24.17 -9.96
CA GLU A 231 10.99 23.97 -11.01
C GLU A 231 10.60 24.57 -12.38
N ALA A 232 9.81 25.65 -12.38
CA ALA A 232 9.48 26.42 -13.58
C ALA A 232 9.92 27.88 -13.46
N GLU A 233 11.21 28.12 -13.19
CA GLU A 233 11.91 29.38 -13.51
C GLU A 233 13.31 29.09 -14.07
#